data_AF-A4V8B8-F1
#
_entry.id   AF-A4V8B8-F1
#
_cell.length_a   1.000
_cell.length_b   1.000
_cell.length_c   1.000
_cell.angle_alpha   90.00
_cell.angle_beta   90.00
_cell.angle_gamma   90.00
#
_symmetry.space_group_name_H-M   'P 1'
#
loop_
_entity.id
_entity.type
_entity.pdbx_description
1 polymer ?
#
loop_
_entity_poly.entity_id
_entity_poly.type
_entity_poly.pdbx_seq_one_letter_code
_entity_poly.pdbx_strand_id
1 'polypeptide(L)'
;KVAGLIIILAHGYTSTLMFFIIGEYYHARSTRIIYFLNRFINSSILFSILFSLVFLSNTGIPPSLSFLSEFIIIVNRFIIRKIFFFLIFVYFLVVFYYSLFLITCSFGGKNYSLYRN
;
A
#
# COMPACT_ATOMS: atom_id res chain seq x y z
N LYS A 1 18.64 -11.07 12.09
CA LYS A 1 18.43 -12.17 11.12
C LYS A 1 16.95 -12.46 10.94
N VAL A 2 16.21 -12.77 12.01
CA VAL A 2 14.75 -13.05 11.96
C VAL A 2 13.93 -11.91 11.31
N ALA A 3 14.18 -10.65 11.68
CA ALA A 3 13.42 -9.51 11.11
C ALA A 3 13.54 -9.39 9.58
N GLY A 4 14.70 -9.72 9.00
CA GLY A 4 14.90 -9.67 7.55
C GLY A 4 14.09 -10.74 6.82
N LEU A 5 13.96 -11.94 7.38
CA LEU A 5 13.12 -13.00 6.81
C LEU A 5 11.64 -12.60 6.84
N ILE A 6 11.18 -12.00 7.95
CA ILE A 6 9.79 -11.54 8.08
C ILE A 6 9.50 -10.44 7.06
N ILE A 7 10.44 -9.50 6.81
CA ILE A 7 10.29 -8.49 5.76
C ILE A 7 10.15 -9.11 4.38
N ILE A 8 11.00 -10.09 4.02
CA ILE A 8 10.95 -10.71 2.70
C ILE A 8 9.61 -11.42 2.48
N LEU A 9 9.12 -12.13 3.50
CA LEU A 9 7.81 -12.80 3.45
C LEU A 9 6.65 -11.81 3.40
N ALA A 10 6.65 -10.80 4.27
CA ALA A 10 5.60 -9.79 4.33
C ALA A 10 5.54 -8.95 3.04
N HIS A 11 6.70 -8.54 2.52
CA HIS A 11 6.78 -7.80 1.26
C HIS A 11 6.35 -8.68 0.08
N GLY A 12 6.75 -9.96 0.04
CA GLY A 12 6.32 -10.91 -0.99
C GLY A 12 4.79 -11.07 -1.02
N TYR A 13 4.16 -11.18 0.14
CA TYR A 13 2.70 -11.30 0.24
C TYR A 13 1.97 -10.02 -0.19
N THR A 14 2.42 -8.86 0.29
CA THR A 14 1.77 -7.57 -0.02
C THR A 14 1.95 -7.16 -1.48
N SER A 15 3.14 -7.36 -2.05
CA SER A 15 3.42 -7.03 -3.46
C SER A 15 2.64 -7.90 -4.44
N THR A 16 2.54 -9.22 -4.20
CA THR A 16 1.73 -10.11 -5.06
C THR A 16 0.26 -9.72 -5.04
N LEU A 17 -0.30 -9.37 -3.88
CA LEU A 17 -1.66 -8.86 -3.78
C LEU A 17 -1.87 -7.52 -4.49
N MET A 18 -0.94 -6.57 -4.37
CA MET A 18 -1.01 -5.30 -5.11
C MET A 18 -1.03 -5.53 -6.63
N PHE A 19 -0.15 -6.40 -7.15
CA PHE A 19 -0.13 -6.72 -8.58
C PHE A 19 -1.39 -7.44 -9.03
N PHE A 20 -1.94 -8.34 -8.21
CA PHE A 20 -3.20 -9.01 -8.50
C PHE A 20 -4.36 -8.01 -8.63
N ILE A 21 -4.52 -7.10 -7.67
CA ILE A 21 -5.56 -6.07 -7.67
C ILE A 21 -5.46 -5.16 -8.90
N ILE A 22 -4.24 -4.73 -9.25
CA ILE A 22 -4.01 -3.89 -10.44
C ILE A 22 -4.27 -4.69 -11.73
N GLY A 23 -3.98 -5.98 -11.75
CA GLY A 23 -4.29 -6.89 -12.85
C GLY A 23 -5.80 -7.01 -13.09
N GLU A 24 -6.58 -7.24 -12.03
CA GLU A 24 -8.05 -7.28 -12.11
C GLU A 24 -8.62 -5.93 -12.58
N TYR A 25 -8.07 -4.82 -12.09
CA TYR A 25 -8.44 -3.49 -12.58
C TYR A 25 -8.18 -3.32 -14.08
N TYR A 26 -7.02 -3.78 -14.55
CA TYR A 26 -6.66 -3.72 -15.96
C TYR A 26 -7.60 -4.58 -16.82
N HIS A 27 -7.99 -5.76 -16.35
CA HIS A 27 -8.96 -6.59 -17.06
C HIS A 27 -10.34 -5.91 -17.18
N ALA A 28 -10.75 -5.15 -16.17
CA ALA A 28 -12.04 -4.45 -16.16
C ALA A 28 -12.05 -3.14 -16.98
N ARG A 29 -10.94 -2.41 -17.05
CA ARG A 29 -10.90 -1.03 -17.57
C ARG A 29 -9.89 -0.81 -18.71
N SER A 30 -9.13 -1.84 -19.10
CA SER A 30 -8.08 -1.83 -20.14
C SER A 30 -7.06 -0.68 -20.02
N THR A 31 -6.96 -0.05 -18.86
CA THR A 31 -6.10 1.10 -18.59
C THR A 31 -5.38 0.92 -17.25
N ARG A 32 -4.16 1.46 -17.13
CA ARG A 32 -3.33 1.42 -15.91
C ARG A 32 -3.08 2.80 -15.29
N ILE A 33 -3.80 3.81 -15.77
CA ILE A 33 -3.57 5.20 -15.39
C ILE A 33 -4.26 5.44 -14.05
N ILE A 34 -3.49 5.90 -13.05
CA ILE A 34 -3.96 6.11 -11.67
C ILE A 34 -5.15 7.08 -11.62
N TYR A 35 -5.17 8.09 -12.52
CA TYR A 35 -6.25 9.06 -12.61
C TYR A 35 -7.61 8.44 -12.99
N PHE A 36 -7.61 7.28 -13.65
CA PHE A 36 -8.83 6.54 -14.00
C PHE A 36 -9.26 5.53 -12.93
N LEU A 37 -8.49 5.35 -11.83
CA LEU A 37 -8.89 4.48 -10.71
C LEU A 37 -10.12 5.00 -9.96
N ASN A 38 -10.52 6.25 -10.19
CA ASN A 38 -11.70 6.88 -9.59
C ASN A 38 -12.95 5.98 -9.73
N ARG A 39 -13.49 5.48 -8.61
CA ARG A 39 -14.65 4.56 -8.46
C ARG A 39 -14.41 3.06 -8.70
N PHE A 40 -13.17 2.56 -8.78
CA PHE A 40 -12.93 1.10 -8.80
C PHE A 40 -13.60 0.38 -7.61
N ILE A 41 -13.62 1.07 -6.47
CA ILE A 41 -14.23 0.67 -5.21
C ILE A 41 -15.76 0.60 -5.23
N ASN A 42 -16.44 1.32 -6.14
CA ASN A 42 -17.89 1.33 -6.22
C ASN A 42 -18.47 0.05 -6.85
N SER A 43 -17.62 -0.86 -7.34
CA SER A 43 -18.03 -2.15 -7.92
C SER A 43 -18.45 -3.15 -6.84
N SER A 44 -17.72 -3.21 -5.72
CA SER A 44 -18.09 -4.03 -4.56
C SER A 44 -17.41 -3.55 -3.28
N ILE A 45 -18.15 -3.60 -2.17
CA ILE A 45 -17.66 -3.17 -0.85
C ILE A 45 -16.49 -4.06 -0.38
N LEU A 46 -16.56 -5.37 -0.62
CA LEU A 46 -15.51 -6.31 -0.24
C LEU A 46 -14.19 -6.01 -0.94
N PHE A 47 -14.24 -5.73 -2.25
CA PHE A 47 -13.06 -5.38 -3.01
C PHE A 47 -12.43 -4.08 -2.48
N SER A 48 -13.25 -3.09 -2.09
CA SER A 48 -12.75 -1.84 -1.53
C SER A 48 -12.04 -2.00 -0.18
N ILE A 49 -12.56 -2.86 0.67
CA ILE A 49 -11.97 -3.17 1.97
C ILE A 49 -10.65 -3.90 1.75
N LEU A 50 -10.61 -4.90 0.87
CA LEU A 50 -9.38 -5.61 0.50
C LEU A 50 -8.33 -4.68 -0.11
N PHE A 51 -8.73 -3.80 -1.04
CA PHE A 51 -7.85 -2.79 -1.62
C PHE A 51 -7.22 -1.92 -0.52
N SER A 52 -8.05 -1.35 0.35
CA SER A 52 -7.55 -0.50 1.44
C SER A 52 -6.61 -1.27 2.38
N LEU A 53 -6.96 -2.49 2.78
CA LEU A 53 -6.14 -3.33 3.66
C LEU A 53 -4.78 -3.65 3.04
N VAL A 54 -4.74 -3.98 1.75
CA VAL A 54 -3.49 -4.29 1.05
C VAL A 54 -2.60 -3.04 0.99
N PHE A 55 -3.14 -1.88 0.62
CA PHE A 55 -2.35 -0.64 0.59
C PHE A 55 -1.93 -0.15 1.98
N LEU A 56 -2.75 -0.35 3.02
CA LEU A 56 -2.35 -0.06 4.42
C LEU A 56 -1.27 -1.03 4.92
N SER A 57 -1.33 -2.29 4.51
CA SER A 57 -0.31 -3.29 4.86
C SER A 57 1.04 -2.97 4.23
N ASN A 58 1.06 -2.33 3.06
CA ASN A 58 2.30 -1.86 2.43
C ASN A 58 2.98 -0.74 3.23
N THR A 59 2.23 0.06 4.01
CA THR A 59 2.79 1.22 4.73
C THR A 59 3.23 0.96 6.15
N GLY A 60 3.25 -0.30 6.57
CA GLY A 60 3.69 -0.66 7.91
C GLY A 60 2.78 -0.06 9.00
N ILE A 61 1.46 -0.01 8.77
CA ILE A 61 0.51 0.39 9.82
C ILE A 61 0.29 -0.80 10.78
N PRO A 62 0.25 -0.61 12.11
CA PRO A 62 -0.17 -1.67 13.04
C PRO A 62 -1.63 -2.05 12.73
N PRO A 63 -2.01 -3.33 12.52
CA PRO A 63 -1.40 -4.60 12.94
C PRO A 63 -0.68 -5.43 11.82
N SER A 64 -0.02 -4.80 10.85
CA SER A 64 0.62 -5.51 9.72
C SER A 64 1.93 -6.24 10.06
N LEU A 65 2.27 -7.26 9.26
CA LEU A 65 3.55 -8.01 9.37
C LEU A 65 4.77 -7.16 8.95
N SER A 66 4.59 -6.27 7.98
CA SER A 66 5.58 -5.27 7.55
C SER A 66 5.93 -4.33 8.70
N PHE A 67 4.94 -3.82 9.43
CA PHE A 67 5.18 -3.00 10.63
C PHE A 67 6.02 -3.76 11.67
N LEU A 68 5.65 -5.00 11.97
CA LEU A 68 6.31 -5.78 13.04
C LEU A 68 7.79 -6.01 12.72
N SER A 69 8.11 -6.31 11.47
CA SER A 69 9.47 -6.53 11.00
C SER A 69 10.29 -5.24 10.91
N GLU A 70 9.71 -4.16 10.39
CA GLU A 70 10.35 -2.84 10.38
C GLU A 70 10.61 -2.34 11.80
N PHE A 71 9.64 -2.46 12.72
CA PHE A 71 9.80 -2.08 14.12
C PHE A 71 10.98 -2.78 14.80
N ILE A 72 11.13 -4.10 14.60
CA ILE A 72 12.27 -4.84 15.13
C ILE A 72 13.59 -4.32 14.54
N ILE A 73 13.63 -3.95 13.26
CA ILE A 73 14.83 -3.36 12.64
C ILE A 73 15.15 -1.99 13.26
N ILE A 74 14.15 -1.16 13.51
CA ILE A 74 14.32 0.17 14.07
C ILE A 74 14.88 0.08 15.49
N VAL A 75 14.33 -0.79 16.34
CA VAL A 75 14.81 -1.01 17.71
C VAL A 75 16.28 -1.45 17.71
N ASN A 76 16.64 -2.39 16.83
CA ASN A 76 18.03 -2.83 16.71
C ASN A 76 18.96 -1.72 16.19
N ARG A 77 18.49 -0.86 15.28
CA ARG A 77 19.30 0.21 14.69
C ARG A 77 19.44 1.42 15.60
N PHE A 78 18.45 1.67 16.47
CA PHE A 78 18.46 2.77 17.44
C PHE A 78 19.66 2.67 18.40
N ILE A 79 20.06 1.46 18.75
CA ILE A 79 21.22 1.17 19.61
C ILE A 79 22.54 1.65 18.97
N ILE A 80 22.61 1.70 17.63
CA ILE A 80 23.85 2.00 16.89
C ILE A 80 24.07 3.51 16.71
N ARG A 81 23.09 4.24 16.16
CA ARG A 81 23.16 5.72 16.03
C ARG A 81 21.76 6.32 16.02
N LYS A 82 21.55 7.35 16.84
CA LYS A 82 20.28 8.09 16.91
C LYS A 82 19.89 8.79 15.60
N ILE A 83 20.86 9.14 14.75
CA ILE A 83 20.60 9.82 13.47
C ILE A 83 19.73 8.99 12.51
N PHE A 84 19.83 7.66 12.56
CA PHE A 84 19.03 6.77 11.70
C PHE A 84 17.54 6.85 12.02
N PHE A 85 17.17 7.22 13.24
CA PHE A 85 15.77 7.36 13.63
C PHE A 85 15.05 8.44 12.80
N PHE A 86 15.72 9.58 12.56
CA PHE A 86 15.13 10.66 11.76
C PHE A 86 14.94 10.26 10.29
N LEU A 87 15.92 9.58 9.69
CA LEU A 87 15.82 9.06 8.32
C LEU A 87 14.65 8.06 8.17
N ILE A 88 14.52 7.16 9.14
CA ILE A 88 13.43 6.17 9.18
C ILE A 88 12.08 6.86 9.31
N PHE A 89 11.97 7.90 10.13
CA PHE A 89 10.73 8.66 10.27
C PHE A 89 10.29 9.32 8.96
N VAL A 90 11.22 9.95 8.23
CA VAL A 90 10.94 10.52 6.90
C VAL A 90 10.50 9.43 5.91
N TYR A 91 11.14 8.26 5.95
CA TYR A 91 10.75 7.11 5.14
C TYR A 91 9.28 6.69 5.40
N PHE A 92 8.89 6.53 6.66
CA PHE A 92 7.49 6.19 6.99
C PHE A 92 6.50 7.25 6.52
N LEU A 93 6.83 8.55 6.62
CA LEU A 93 5.98 9.63 6.14
C LEU A 93 5.74 9.55 4.64
N VAL A 94 6.79 9.35 3.84
CA VAL A 94 6.68 9.28 2.38
C VAL A 94 5.87 8.05 1.96
N VAL A 95 6.15 6.90 2.57
CA VAL A 95 5.45 5.64 2.26
C VAL A 95 3.97 5.74 2.63
N PHE A 96 3.66 6.30 3.80
CA PHE A 96 2.29 6.55 4.25
C PHE A 96 1.52 7.51 3.33
N TYR A 97 2.18 8.59 2.90
CA TYR A 97 1.57 9.57 1.98
C TYR A 97 1.18 8.94 0.65
N TYR A 98 2.07 8.15 0.05
CA TYR A 98 1.82 7.49 -1.24
C TYR A 98 0.61 6.51 -1.18
N SER A 99 0.49 5.72 -0.12
CA SER A 99 -0.65 4.78 -0.03
C SER A 99 -1.97 5.50 0.19
N LEU A 100 -2.00 6.53 1.04
CA LEU A 100 -3.19 7.35 1.24
C LEU A 100 -3.59 8.06 -0.03
N PHE A 101 -2.63 8.57 -0.80
CA PHE A 101 -2.90 9.16 -2.11
C PHE A 101 -3.59 8.15 -3.05
N LEU A 102 -3.08 6.93 -3.16
CA LEU A 102 -3.70 5.89 -4.00
C LEU A 102 -5.10 5.49 -3.52
N ILE A 103 -5.27 5.36 -2.20
CA ILE A 103 -6.57 5.07 -1.58
C ILE A 103 -7.55 6.19 -1.89
N THR A 104 -7.19 7.44 -1.62
CA THR A 104 -8.07 8.59 -1.87
C THR A 104 -8.40 8.78 -3.34
N CYS A 105 -7.48 8.50 -4.28
CA CYS A 105 -7.81 8.44 -5.71
C CYS A 105 -8.81 7.32 -6.03
N SER A 106 -8.64 6.13 -5.45
CA SER A 106 -9.55 5.01 -5.68
C SER A 106 -10.97 5.27 -5.12
N PHE A 107 -11.06 5.90 -3.94
CA PHE A 107 -12.31 6.26 -3.26
C PHE A 107 -12.97 7.54 -3.82
N GLY A 108 -12.17 8.53 -4.19
CA GLY A 108 -12.61 9.88 -4.58
C GLY A 108 -12.84 9.99 -6.08
N GLY A 109 -14.08 9.81 -6.53
CA GLY A 109 -14.45 10.03 -7.93
C GLY A 109 -15.85 10.60 -8.10
N LYS A 110 -15.97 11.79 -8.72
CA LYS A 110 -17.22 12.25 -9.32
C LYS A 110 -17.55 11.39 -10.55
N ASN A 111 -18.84 11.22 -10.86
CA ASN A 111 -19.33 10.49 -12.04
C ASN A 111 -18.77 11.12 -13.33
N TYR A 112 -17.65 10.61 -13.86
CA TYR A 112 -17.28 10.92 -15.24
C TYR A 112 -17.88 9.84 -16.14
N SER A 113 -18.78 10.33 -16.99
CA SER A 113 -19.49 9.61 -18.03
C SER A 113 -18.62 8.61 -18.78
N LEU A 114 -19.22 7.47 -19.11
CA LEU A 114 -18.79 6.53 -20.14
C LEU A 114 -18.11 7.23 -21.32
N TYR A 115 -16.78 7.26 -21.35
CA TYR A 115 -16.08 7.34 -22.62
C TYR A 115 -16.11 5.93 -23.22
N ARG A 116 -17.23 5.69 -23.89
CA ARG A 116 -17.39 4.62 -24.86
C ARG A 116 -16.65 5.09 -26.12
N ASN A 117 -15.61 4.37 -26.50
CA ASN A 117 -15.19 4.12 -27.88
C ASN A 117 -14.17 2.98 -27.84
#